data_AF-A0A9J6ZTG7-F1
#
_entry.id   AF-A0A9J6ZTG7-F1
#
_cell.length_a   1.000
_cell.length_b   1.000
_cell.length_c   1.000
_cell.angle_alpha   90.00
_cell.angle_beta   90.00
_cell.angle_gamma   90.00
#
_symmetry.space_group_name_H-M   'P 1'
#
loop_
_entity.id
_entity.type
_entity.pdbx_description
1 polymer ?
#
loop_
_entity_poly.entity_id
_entity_poly.type
_entity_poly.pdbx_seq_one_letter_code
_entity_poly.pdbx_strand_id
1 'polypeptide(L)'
;MLFDVDEATRKRAKAPHEIFMLNLAGFHLMMAPAAIVMDVGYLGFLIPLALSLCIIALLWIRATTMTEDVSWFVRMHWRLAANRTRILLVGYLISGTIIGLALLATSGSDKGGIMMVALSRVAIVPVLLTVMACFVLESSGIYQAQRFEVPDGLVKRFPPPDDLPRWEAPEAVGSSPKDAGVG
;
A
#
# COMPACT_ATOMS: atom_id res chain seq x y z
N MET A 1 17.79 2.96 -2.85
CA MET A 1 19.09 2.35 -2.43
C MET A 1 19.10 0.83 -2.67
N LEU A 2 20.17 0.26 -3.24
CA LEU A 2 20.27 -1.15 -3.68
C LEU A 2 21.01 -2.03 -2.65
N PHE A 3 20.57 -3.28 -2.49
CA PHE A 3 21.13 -4.25 -1.53
C PHE A 3 21.45 -5.58 -2.22
N ASP A 4 22.47 -6.29 -1.75
CA ASP A 4 22.74 -7.67 -2.19
C ASP A 4 22.05 -8.64 -1.24
N VAL A 5 20.96 -9.27 -1.69
CA VAL A 5 20.17 -10.22 -0.90
C VAL A 5 19.81 -11.46 -1.72
N ASP A 6 19.68 -12.59 -1.02
CA ASP A 6 19.33 -13.86 -1.65
C ASP A 6 17.91 -13.85 -2.25
N GLU A 7 17.66 -14.80 -3.16
CA GLU A 7 16.37 -14.90 -3.86
C GLU A 7 15.17 -15.18 -2.93
N ALA A 8 15.37 -15.92 -1.83
CA ALA A 8 14.29 -16.21 -0.89
C ALA A 8 13.89 -14.95 -0.13
N THR A 9 14.87 -14.13 0.29
CA THR A 9 14.65 -12.80 0.89
C THR A 9 13.91 -11.87 -0.07
N ARG A 10 14.31 -11.86 -1.35
CA ARG A 10 13.61 -11.11 -2.41
C ARG A 10 12.14 -11.52 -2.55
N LYS A 11 11.85 -12.83 -2.56
CA LYS A 11 10.48 -13.33 -2.67
C LYS A 11 9.64 -12.92 -1.44
N ARG A 12 10.22 -13.01 -0.24
CA ARG A 12 9.57 -12.60 1.01
C ARG A 12 9.28 -11.09 1.08
N ALA A 13 10.10 -10.26 0.46
CA ALA A 13 9.90 -8.82 0.39
C ALA A 13 8.71 -8.41 -0.50
N LYS A 14 8.31 -9.24 -1.48
CA LYS A 14 7.14 -8.98 -2.33
C LYS A 14 5.81 -9.29 -1.65
N ALA A 15 5.81 -10.29 -0.77
CA ALA A 15 4.61 -10.78 -0.10
C ALA A 15 3.67 -9.68 0.46
N PRO A 16 4.13 -8.67 1.21
CA PRO A 16 3.23 -7.63 1.72
C PRO A 16 2.54 -6.82 0.60
N HIS A 17 3.23 -6.60 -0.52
CA HIS A 17 2.67 -5.89 -1.67
C HIS A 17 1.66 -6.75 -2.44
N GLU A 18 1.95 -8.04 -2.61
CA GLU A 18 1.03 -8.99 -3.23
C GLU A 18 -0.27 -9.16 -2.42
N ILE A 19 -0.16 -9.23 -1.09
CA ILE A 19 -1.30 -9.26 -0.17
C ILE A 19 -2.14 -7.98 -0.32
N PHE A 20 -1.50 -6.81 -0.37
CA PHE A 20 -2.23 -5.55 -0.54
C PHE A 20 -2.86 -5.45 -1.95
N MET A 21 -2.18 -5.90 -3.00
CA MET A 21 -2.76 -5.98 -4.35
C MET A 21 -3.98 -6.90 -4.40
N LEU A 22 -3.93 -8.06 -3.74
CA LEU A 22 -5.07 -8.97 -3.62
C LEU A 22 -6.24 -8.32 -2.88
N ASN A 23 -5.97 -7.51 -1.85
CA ASN A 23 -6.99 -6.73 -1.14
C ASN A 23 -7.70 -5.73 -2.07
N LEU A 24 -6.93 -5.01 -2.89
CA LEU A 24 -7.46 -4.05 -3.86
C LEU A 24 -8.27 -4.76 -4.95
N ALA A 25 -7.70 -5.79 -5.59
CA ALA A 25 -8.37 -6.54 -6.65
C ALA A 25 -9.61 -7.29 -6.12
N GLY A 26 -9.43 -8.09 -5.08
CA GLY A 26 -10.47 -8.98 -4.56
C GLY A 26 -11.66 -8.22 -3.97
N PHE A 27 -11.41 -7.31 -3.02
CA PHE A 27 -12.52 -6.68 -2.30
C PHE A 27 -13.07 -5.43 -2.98
N HIS A 28 -12.26 -4.71 -3.75
CA HIS A 28 -12.71 -3.45 -4.38
C HIS A 28 -13.06 -3.61 -5.84
N LEU A 29 -12.28 -4.39 -6.61
CA LEU A 29 -12.54 -4.56 -8.04
C LEU A 29 -13.51 -5.70 -8.32
N MET A 30 -13.48 -6.79 -7.54
CA MET A 30 -14.42 -7.91 -7.73
C MET A 30 -15.64 -7.81 -6.81
N MET A 31 -15.45 -7.77 -5.50
CA MET A 31 -16.56 -7.90 -4.54
C MET A 31 -17.50 -6.68 -4.53
N ALA A 32 -16.99 -5.45 -4.64
CA ALA A 32 -17.85 -4.27 -4.64
C ALA A 32 -18.78 -4.20 -5.87
N PRO A 33 -18.33 -4.41 -7.12
CA PRO A 33 -19.24 -4.55 -8.26
C PRO A 33 -20.15 -5.77 -8.16
N ALA A 34 -19.66 -6.90 -7.64
CA ALA A 34 -20.49 -8.08 -7.45
C ALA A 34 -21.67 -7.82 -6.49
N ALA A 35 -21.44 -7.07 -5.40
CA ALA A 35 -22.51 -6.68 -4.47
C ALA A 35 -23.61 -5.83 -5.14
N ILE A 36 -23.22 -4.99 -6.11
CA ILE A 36 -24.17 -4.20 -6.92
C ILE A 36 -24.97 -5.11 -7.86
N VAL A 37 -24.30 -6.01 -8.58
CA VAL A 37 -24.95 -6.90 -9.56
C VAL A 37 -25.88 -7.90 -8.89
N MET A 38 -25.51 -8.40 -7.72
CA MET A 38 -26.32 -9.36 -6.95
C MET A 38 -27.43 -8.70 -6.11
N ASP A 39 -27.58 -7.38 -6.19
CA ASP A 39 -28.58 -6.59 -5.44
C ASP A 39 -28.61 -6.90 -3.93
N VAL A 40 -27.41 -7.08 -3.34
CA VAL A 40 -27.24 -7.40 -1.90
C VAL A 40 -27.63 -6.21 -1.01
N GLY A 41 -27.88 -5.04 -1.60
CA GLY A 41 -28.15 -3.79 -0.90
C GLY A 41 -26.91 -3.21 -0.23
N TYR A 42 -27.10 -2.16 0.57
CA TYR A 42 -26.00 -1.38 1.18
C TYR A 42 -25.12 -2.20 2.14
N LEU A 43 -25.69 -3.22 2.79
CA LEU A 43 -24.93 -4.14 3.63
C LEU A 43 -23.88 -4.93 2.84
N GLY A 44 -24.12 -5.15 1.53
CA GLY A 44 -23.17 -5.78 0.63
C GLY A 44 -21.85 -5.03 0.50
N PHE A 45 -21.80 -3.72 0.79
CA PHE A 45 -20.56 -2.93 0.82
C PHE A 45 -19.81 -3.01 2.15
N LEU A 46 -20.50 -3.38 3.25
CA LEU A 46 -19.84 -3.53 4.55
C LEU A 46 -18.95 -4.78 4.59
N ILE A 47 -19.31 -5.83 3.87
CA ILE A 47 -18.53 -7.07 3.77
C ILE A 47 -17.12 -6.83 3.18
N PRO A 48 -16.97 -6.28 1.96
CA PRO A 48 -15.65 -6.01 1.40
C PRO A 48 -14.88 -4.97 2.21
N LEU A 49 -15.57 -3.99 2.82
CA LEU A 49 -14.95 -3.02 3.71
C LEU A 49 -14.36 -3.70 4.95
N ALA A 50 -15.12 -4.55 5.63
CA ALA A 50 -14.67 -5.25 6.83
C ALA A 50 -13.50 -6.18 6.53
N LEU A 51 -13.59 -6.97 5.45
CA LEU A 51 -12.51 -7.85 5.00
C LEU A 51 -11.24 -7.05 4.66
N SER A 52 -11.40 -5.89 4.01
CA SER A 52 -10.27 -5.01 3.71
C SER A 52 -9.62 -4.45 4.98
N LEU A 53 -10.42 -4.00 5.95
CA LEU A 53 -9.91 -3.54 7.24
C LEU A 53 -9.15 -4.66 7.98
N CYS A 54 -9.61 -5.92 7.89
CA CYS A 54 -8.87 -7.06 8.42
C CYS A 54 -7.50 -7.24 7.75
N ILE A 55 -7.41 -7.13 6.43
CA ILE A 55 -6.12 -7.21 5.72
C ILE A 55 -5.21 -6.04 6.09
N ILE A 56 -5.75 -4.82 6.19
CA ILE A 56 -4.99 -3.66 6.63
C ILE A 56 -4.44 -3.89 8.03
N ALA A 57 -5.26 -4.36 8.97
CA ALA A 57 -4.83 -4.69 10.33
C ALA A 57 -3.73 -5.76 10.33
N LEU A 58 -3.87 -6.82 9.53
CA LEU A 58 -2.85 -7.85 9.37
C LEU A 58 -1.51 -7.30 8.88
N LEU A 59 -1.52 -6.44 7.87
CA LEU A 59 -0.30 -5.78 7.35
C LEU A 59 0.37 -4.94 8.44
N TRP A 60 -0.41 -4.16 9.20
CA TRP A 60 0.10 -3.33 10.29
C TRP A 60 0.69 -4.14 11.43
N ILE A 61 -0.05 -5.14 11.93
CA ILE A 61 0.42 -6.04 12.99
C ILE A 61 1.71 -6.71 12.55
N ARG A 62 1.77 -7.20 11.31
CA ARG A 62 2.96 -7.92 10.85
C ARG A 62 4.16 -6.99 10.64
N ALA A 63 3.94 -5.76 10.19
CA ALA A 63 5.00 -4.75 10.05
C ALA A 63 5.61 -4.29 11.40
N THR A 64 4.87 -4.41 12.51
CA THR A 64 5.33 -4.01 13.85
C THR A 64 5.86 -5.16 14.70
N THR A 65 5.36 -6.39 14.48
CA THR A 65 5.72 -7.57 15.28
C THR A 65 6.91 -8.38 14.73
N MET A 66 7.43 -8.02 13.56
CA MET A 66 8.61 -8.70 13.00
C MET A 66 9.84 -8.52 13.89
N THR A 67 10.36 -9.64 14.34
CA THR A 67 11.57 -9.80 15.13
C THR A 67 12.84 -9.56 14.30
N GLU A 68 13.98 -9.39 14.97
CA GLU A 68 15.25 -9.02 14.32
C GLU A 68 15.86 -10.13 13.45
N ASP A 69 15.46 -11.38 13.67
CA ASP A 69 15.83 -12.55 12.87
C ASP A 69 15.36 -12.46 11.40
N VAL A 70 14.31 -11.67 11.13
CA VAL A 70 13.85 -11.44 9.76
C VAL A 70 14.69 -10.34 9.12
N SER A 71 15.29 -10.60 7.96
CA SER A 71 16.08 -9.61 7.20
C SER A 71 15.46 -8.20 7.20
N TRP A 72 16.28 -7.20 7.51
CA TRP A 72 15.88 -5.79 7.54
C TRP A 72 15.20 -5.37 6.23
N PHE A 73 15.68 -5.86 5.08
CA PHE A 73 15.09 -5.61 3.76
C PHE A 73 13.62 -6.02 3.70
N VAL A 74 13.30 -7.22 4.19
CA VAL A 74 11.93 -7.73 4.23
C VAL A 74 11.08 -6.89 5.18
N ARG A 75 11.60 -6.58 6.38
CA ARG A 75 10.89 -5.72 7.36
C ARG A 75 10.52 -4.37 6.78
N MET A 76 11.41 -3.78 5.96
CA MET A 76 11.17 -2.50 5.31
C MET A 76 10.03 -2.56 4.29
N HIS A 77 9.96 -3.61 3.46
CA HIS A 77 8.85 -3.77 2.52
C HIS A 77 7.49 -4.00 3.23
N TRP A 78 7.48 -4.71 4.35
CA TRP A 78 6.27 -4.83 5.18
C TRP A 78 5.82 -3.47 5.72
N ARG A 79 6.74 -2.65 6.23
CA ARG A 79 6.44 -1.28 6.69
C ARG A 79 5.99 -0.37 5.57
N LEU A 80 6.57 -0.50 4.38
CA LEU A 80 6.21 0.29 3.22
C LEU A 80 4.77 0.01 2.78
N ALA A 81 4.41 -1.27 2.59
CA ALA A 81 3.06 -1.67 2.24
C ALA A 81 2.05 -1.24 3.32
N ALA A 82 2.35 -1.50 4.60
CA ALA A 82 1.51 -1.09 5.72
C ALA A 82 1.28 0.43 5.74
N ASN A 83 2.32 1.24 5.55
CA ASN A 83 2.16 2.70 5.49
C ASN A 83 1.28 3.16 4.32
N ARG A 84 1.36 2.51 3.16
CA ARG A 84 0.56 2.88 1.98
C ARG A 84 -0.93 2.57 2.14
N THR A 85 -1.30 1.61 3.00
CA THR A 85 -2.72 1.39 3.34
C THR A 85 -3.40 2.63 3.92
N ARG A 86 -2.66 3.59 4.48
CA ARG A 86 -3.21 4.88 4.94
C ARG A 86 -3.89 5.66 3.83
N ILE A 87 -3.43 5.54 2.58
CA ILE A 87 -4.06 6.20 1.43
C ILE A 87 -5.46 5.63 1.21
N LEU A 88 -5.61 4.31 1.31
CA LEU A 88 -6.91 3.65 1.23
C LEU A 88 -7.83 4.05 2.39
N LEU A 89 -7.29 4.12 3.61
CA LEU A 89 -8.03 4.60 4.80
C LEU A 89 -8.53 6.04 4.65
N VAL A 90 -7.76 6.93 4.01
CA VAL A 90 -8.23 8.30 3.69
C VAL A 90 -9.42 8.24 2.73
N GLY A 91 -9.39 7.38 1.72
CA GLY A 91 -10.53 7.16 0.82
C GLY A 91 -11.77 6.69 1.56
N TYR A 92 -11.61 5.74 2.49
CA TYR A 92 -12.71 5.29 3.35
C TYR A 92 -13.23 6.38 4.26
N LEU A 93 -12.35 7.19 4.85
CA LEU A 93 -12.75 8.28 5.72
C LEU A 93 -13.60 9.31 4.96
N ILE A 94 -13.13 9.78 3.80
CA ILE A 94 -13.87 10.74 2.96
C ILE A 94 -15.24 10.17 2.57
N SER A 95 -15.26 8.92 2.11
CA SER A 95 -16.49 8.25 1.65
C SER A 95 -17.47 8.01 2.78
N GLY A 96 -16.97 7.57 3.94
CA GLY A 96 -17.74 7.39 5.16
C GLY A 96 -18.30 8.71 5.69
N THR A 97 -17.54 9.81 5.60
CA THR A 97 -18.03 11.14 5.93
C THR A 97 -19.16 11.58 4.99
N ILE A 98 -19.03 11.38 3.67
CA ILE A 98 -20.10 11.71 2.72
C ILE A 98 -21.37 10.92 3.04
N ILE A 99 -21.26 9.61 3.28
CA ILE A 99 -22.41 8.76 3.62
C ILE A 99 -23.00 9.15 4.97
N GLY A 100 -22.17 9.45 5.97
CA GLY A 100 -22.62 9.88 7.29
C GLY A 100 -23.39 11.20 7.23
N LEU A 101 -22.87 12.19 6.49
CA LEU A 101 -23.56 13.47 6.27
C LEU A 101 -24.85 13.28 5.47
N ALA A 102 -24.84 12.41 4.46
CA ALA A 102 -26.04 12.06 3.69
C ALA A 102 -27.13 11.46 4.61
N LEU A 103 -26.76 10.56 5.51
CA LEU A 103 -27.69 9.93 6.44
C LEU A 103 -28.31 10.96 7.39
N LEU A 104 -27.51 11.88 7.92
CA LEU A 104 -28.00 12.96 8.79
C LEU A 104 -28.89 13.96 8.02
N ALA A 105 -28.55 14.29 6.78
CA ALA A 105 -29.32 15.22 5.96
C ALA A 105 -30.64 14.62 5.44
N THR A 106 -30.73 13.30 5.34
CA THR A 106 -31.91 12.58 4.82
C THR A 106 -32.81 12.05 5.93
N SER A 107 -32.36 12.02 7.19
CA SER A 107 -33.15 11.55 8.31
C SER A 107 -34.41 12.40 8.49
N GLY A 108 -35.59 11.76 8.38
CA GLY A 108 -36.89 12.43 8.50
C GLY A 108 -37.42 13.08 7.23
N SER A 109 -36.77 12.89 6.07
CA SER A 109 -37.27 13.35 4.77
C SER A 109 -38.03 12.26 4.02
N ASP A 110 -39.22 12.58 3.50
CA ASP A 110 -40.00 11.68 2.63
C ASP A 110 -39.25 11.26 1.35
N LYS A 111 -38.24 12.04 0.94
CA LYS A 111 -37.39 11.75 -0.24
C LYS A 111 -36.01 11.19 0.13
N GLY A 112 -35.79 10.88 1.42
CA GLY A 112 -34.48 10.47 1.94
C GLY A 112 -33.88 9.25 1.24
N GLY A 113 -34.70 8.25 0.92
CA GLY A 113 -34.24 7.03 0.24
C GLY A 113 -33.62 7.28 -1.14
N ILE A 114 -34.24 8.14 -1.96
CA ILE A 114 -33.75 8.48 -3.31
C ILE A 114 -32.45 9.28 -3.21
N MET A 115 -32.40 10.24 -2.26
CA MET A 115 -31.22 11.06 -2.04
C MET A 115 -30.03 10.23 -1.51
N MET A 116 -30.28 9.23 -0.65
CA MET A 116 -29.24 8.29 -0.20
C MET A 116 -28.69 7.43 -1.35
N VAL A 117 -29.53 6.98 -2.29
CA VAL A 117 -29.06 6.27 -3.49
C VAL A 117 -28.15 7.17 -4.34
N ALA A 118 -28.51 8.45 -4.52
CA ALA A 118 -27.70 9.38 -5.29
C ALA A 118 -26.36 9.69 -4.60
N LEU A 119 -26.38 10.00 -3.29
CA LEU A 119 -25.20 10.38 -2.53
C LEU A 119 -24.23 9.21 -2.31
N SER A 120 -24.74 7.98 -2.15
CA SER A 120 -23.88 6.78 -2.04
C SER A 120 -23.05 6.54 -3.30
N ARG A 121 -23.59 6.82 -4.49
CA ARG A 121 -22.81 6.72 -5.75
C ARG A 121 -21.66 7.71 -5.80
N VAL A 122 -21.88 8.94 -5.33
CA VAL A 122 -20.82 9.97 -5.22
C VAL A 122 -19.77 9.54 -4.19
N ALA A 123 -20.20 8.95 -3.08
CA ALA A 123 -19.31 8.45 -2.03
C ALA A 123 -18.41 7.30 -2.46
N ILE A 124 -18.70 6.58 -3.55
CA ILE A 124 -17.82 5.50 -4.04
C ILE A 124 -16.55 6.07 -4.71
N VAL A 125 -16.64 7.26 -5.33
CA VAL A 125 -15.56 7.82 -6.16
C VAL A 125 -14.24 8.00 -5.40
N PRO A 126 -14.20 8.56 -4.17
CA PRO A 126 -12.94 8.69 -3.43
C PRO A 126 -12.26 7.33 -3.17
N VAL A 127 -13.02 6.27 -2.90
CA VAL A 127 -12.46 4.91 -2.73
C VAL A 127 -11.84 4.42 -4.04
N LEU A 128 -12.50 4.61 -5.18
CA LEU A 128 -11.96 4.17 -6.47
C LEU A 128 -10.65 4.91 -6.82
N LEU A 129 -10.59 6.20 -6.54
CA LEU A 129 -9.38 7.00 -6.74
C LEU A 129 -8.22 6.51 -5.86
N THR A 130 -8.48 6.22 -4.59
CA THR A 130 -7.43 5.72 -3.70
C THR A 130 -7.03 4.29 -4.04
N VAL A 131 -7.96 3.43 -4.50
CA VAL A 131 -7.65 2.09 -5.01
C VAL A 131 -6.71 2.17 -6.21
N MET A 132 -7.00 3.04 -7.18
CA MET A 132 -6.14 3.26 -8.34
C MET A 132 -4.73 3.72 -7.91
N ALA A 133 -4.64 4.71 -7.03
CA ALA A 133 -3.36 5.20 -6.52
C ALA A 133 -2.58 4.10 -5.79
N CYS A 134 -3.25 3.31 -4.95
CA CYS A 134 -2.62 2.19 -4.25
C CYS A 134 -2.12 1.12 -5.23
N PHE A 135 -2.89 0.79 -6.27
CA PHE A 135 -2.46 -0.18 -7.29
C PHE A 135 -1.14 0.21 -7.96
N VAL A 136 -1.01 1.48 -8.34
CA VAL A 136 0.22 2.02 -8.95
C VAL A 136 1.39 1.96 -7.96
N LEU A 137 1.16 2.38 -6.72
CA LEU A 137 2.19 2.38 -5.69
C LEU A 137 2.65 0.97 -5.36
N GLU A 138 1.74 0.01 -5.21
CA GLU A 138 2.07 -1.39 -4.90
C GLU A 138 2.79 -2.08 -6.05
N SER A 139 2.40 -1.80 -7.29
CA SER A 139 3.14 -2.25 -8.47
C SER A 139 4.59 -1.75 -8.46
N SER A 140 4.79 -0.47 -8.10
CA SER A 140 6.14 0.08 -7.89
C SER A 140 6.87 -0.56 -6.72
N GLY A 141 6.16 -0.93 -5.63
CA GLY A 141 6.75 -1.63 -4.48
C GLY A 141 7.27 -3.02 -4.83
N ILE A 142 6.51 -3.77 -5.64
CA ILE A 142 6.94 -5.06 -6.19
C ILE A 142 8.16 -4.90 -7.09
N TYR A 143 8.15 -3.88 -7.96
CA TYR A 143 9.29 -3.58 -8.84
C TYR A 143 10.56 -3.24 -8.04
N GLN A 144 10.45 -2.44 -6.98
CA GLN A 144 11.57 -2.13 -6.08
C GLN A 144 12.08 -3.39 -5.36
N ALA A 145 11.18 -4.22 -4.83
CA ALA A 145 11.55 -5.49 -4.21
C ALA A 145 12.30 -6.42 -5.20
N GLN A 146 11.92 -6.43 -6.49
CA GLN A 146 12.60 -7.19 -7.53
C GLN A 146 14.02 -6.70 -7.81
N ARG A 147 14.25 -5.40 -7.70
CA ARG A 147 15.54 -4.75 -7.94
C ARG A 147 16.40 -4.63 -6.69
N PHE A 148 16.00 -5.26 -5.60
CA PHE A 148 16.70 -5.17 -4.32
C PHE A 148 16.76 -3.74 -3.78
N GLU A 149 15.72 -2.96 -4.05
CA GLU A 149 15.67 -1.54 -3.72
C GLU A 149 14.71 -1.26 -2.56
N VAL A 150 15.15 -0.40 -1.64
CA VAL A 150 14.29 0.23 -0.62
C VAL A 150 14.23 1.74 -0.88
N PRO A 151 13.05 2.39 -0.76
CA PRO A 151 12.94 3.84 -0.92
C PRO A 151 13.77 4.60 0.11
N ASP A 152 14.46 5.65 -0.34
CA ASP A 152 15.37 6.43 0.50
C ASP A 152 14.68 7.08 1.72
N GLY A 153 13.41 7.45 1.58
CA GLY A 153 12.63 7.99 2.71
C GLY A 153 12.45 6.98 3.85
N LEU A 154 12.51 5.69 3.55
CA LEU A 154 12.43 4.61 4.54
C LEU A 154 13.79 4.31 5.14
N VAL A 155 14.84 4.28 4.31
CA VAL A 155 16.26 4.15 4.75
C VAL A 155 16.63 5.26 5.73
N LYS A 156 16.22 6.50 5.47
CA LYS A 156 16.48 7.65 6.37
C LYS A 156 15.79 7.51 7.73
N ARG A 157 14.61 6.89 7.77
CA ARG A 157 13.83 6.70 9.02
C ARG A 157 14.27 5.47 9.79
N PHE A 158 14.72 4.45 9.09
CA PHE A 158 15.18 3.18 9.64
C PHE A 158 16.50 2.84 8.95
N PRO A 159 17.66 3.24 9.49
CA PRO A 159 18.94 2.95 8.85
C PRO A 159 19.16 1.43 8.74
N PRO A 160 19.79 0.96 7.65
CA PRO A 160 20.18 -0.44 7.53
C PRO A 160 21.30 -0.76 8.54
N PRO A 161 21.37 -2.00 9.05
CA PRO A 161 22.52 -2.49 9.80
C PRO A 161 23.84 -2.35 9.01
N ASP A 162 24.95 -2.08 9.70
CA ASP A 162 26.27 -1.85 9.07
C ASP A 162 26.82 -3.09 8.34
N ASP A 163 26.36 -4.28 8.71
CA ASP A 163 26.73 -5.58 8.16
C ASP A 163 25.95 -5.96 6.90
N LEU A 164 24.92 -5.19 6.52
CA LEU A 164 24.12 -5.47 5.33
C LEU A 164 24.87 -5.03 4.06
N PRO A 165 25.24 -5.95 3.14
CA PRO A 165 25.96 -5.59 1.94
C PRO A 165 25.14 -4.65 1.07
N ARG A 166 25.68 -3.44 0.87
CA ARG A 166 25.09 -2.44 0.00
C ARG A 166 25.65 -2.66 -1.39
N TRP A 167 24.77 -2.68 -2.39
CA TRP A 167 25.24 -2.60 -3.76
C TRP A 167 25.71 -1.16 -4.00
N GLU A 168 26.97 -0.92 -3.69
CA GLU A 168 27.68 0.25 -4.18
C GLU A 168 27.92 0.00 -5.66
N ALA A 169 27.38 0.87 -6.52
CA ALA A 169 27.81 0.87 -7.91
C ALA A 169 29.33 0.90 -7.90
N PRO A 170 30.04 0.09 -8.70
CA PRO A 170 31.49 0.11 -8.71
C PRO A 170 31.89 1.58 -8.79
N GLU A 171 32.61 2.05 -7.77
CA GLU A 171 33.27 3.35 -7.88
C GLU A 171 33.91 3.36 -9.25
N ALA A 172 33.78 4.45 -9.99
CA ALA A 172 34.49 4.61 -11.25
C ALA A 172 35.99 4.40 -10.95
N VAL A 173 36.45 3.16 -11.10
CA VAL A 173 37.83 2.76 -11.01
C VAL A 173 38.48 3.53 -12.16
N GLY A 174 39.19 4.60 -11.82
CA GLY A 174 39.97 5.36 -12.77
C GLY A 174 39.52 6.81 -12.94
N SER A 175 39.77 7.63 -11.93
CA SER A 175 40.35 8.95 -12.21
C SER A 175 41.67 9.09 -11.43
N SER A 176 42.72 8.49 -11.97
CA SER A 176 44.11 8.91 -11.71
C SER A 176 44.81 8.90 -13.07
N PRO A 177 45.52 9.98 -13.48
CA PRO A 177 46.75 10.39 -12.81
C PRO A 177 46.96 11.92 -12.73
N LYS A 178 47.24 12.46 -11.54
CA LYS A 178 47.94 13.76 -11.39
C LYS A 178 49.45 13.61 -11.17
N ASP A 179 49.98 12.40 -11.29
CA ASP A 179 51.40 12.10 -11.15
C ASP A 179 52.03 11.81 -12.52
N ALA A 180 52.07 12.82 -13.39
CA ALA A 180 52.92 12.81 -14.59
C ALA A 180 53.27 14.25 -14.97
N GLY A 181 54.35 14.78 -14.38
CA GLY A 181 54.94 16.05 -14.81
C GLY A 181 55.78 16.76 -13.77
N VAL A 182 56.92 16.17 -13.37
CA VAL A 182 58.11 16.94 -12.99
C VAL A 182 58.92 17.14 -14.28
N GLY A 183 59.28 18.39 -14.59
CA GLY A 183 60.11 18.77 -15.73
C GLY A 183 60.08 20.26 -15.97
#